data_AF-A0A1M5XHK3-F1
#
_entry.id   AF-A0A1M5XHK3-F1
#
_cell.length_a   1.000
_cell.length_b   1.000
_cell.length_c   1.000
_cell.angle_alpha   90.00
_cell.angle_beta   90.00
_cell.angle_gamma   90.00
#
_symmetry.space_group_name_H-M   'P 1'
#
loop_
_entity.id
_entity.type
_entity.pdbx_description
1 polymer ?
#
loop_
_entity_poly.entity_id
_entity_poly.type
_entity_poly.pdbx_seq_one_letter_code
_entity_poly.pdbx_strand_id
1 'polypeptide(L)'
;MALGLIVKTGRILTAKLLLGQAVDGITHCAIGDGDASFTDPQNPPAPDIGQTGLRNERARKRYYKRTFLKEDAEGALLVNGVRYLETGEETNTIGVFFRFDEAEANGITIREYGFFGGDVQYVASTTGDLAMGGVFHQDTNPTGEVLRPGYLYEVKNIPDFNKISDTRVELVGIIKI
;
A
#
# COMPACT_ATOMS: atom_id res chain seq x y z
N MET A 1 -16.83 -4.51 -6.40
CA MET A 1 -15.61 -4.34 -5.58
C MET A 1 -14.41 -4.47 -6.49
N ALA A 2 -13.52 -3.46 -6.53
CA ALA A 2 -12.26 -3.59 -7.24
C ALA A 2 -11.37 -4.62 -6.52
N LEU A 3 -10.88 -5.62 -7.25
CA LEU A 3 -9.89 -6.56 -6.76
C LEU A 3 -8.51 -5.93 -6.91
N GLY A 4 -7.63 -6.11 -5.92
CA GLY A 4 -6.24 -5.71 -6.06
C GLY A 4 -5.51 -6.60 -7.06
N LEU A 5 -4.54 -6.02 -7.76
CA LEU A 5 -3.74 -6.70 -8.78
C LEU A 5 -2.30 -6.85 -8.27
N ILE A 6 -1.84 -8.11 -8.11
CA ILE A 6 -0.42 -8.40 -7.90
C ILE A 6 0.33 -8.16 -9.22
N VAL A 7 1.13 -7.09 -9.25
CA VAL A 7 1.88 -6.65 -10.43
C VAL A 7 3.15 -7.47 -10.66
N LYS A 8 3.80 -7.28 -11.81
CA LYS A 8 5.05 -7.99 -12.14
C LYS A 8 6.12 -7.82 -11.06
N THR A 9 6.31 -6.61 -10.54
CA THR A 9 7.30 -6.33 -9.48
C THR A 9 6.97 -7.04 -8.17
N GLY A 10 5.69 -7.28 -7.87
CA GLY A 10 5.27 -8.05 -6.71
C GLY A 10 5.64 -9.52 -6.81
N ARG A 11 5.46 -10.10 -8.00
CA ARG A 11 5.89 -11.49 -8.27
C ARG A 11 7.41 -11.62 -8.18
N ILE A 12 8.15 -10.61 -8.65
CA ILE A 12 9.61 -10.56 -8.50
C ILE A 12 9.97 -10.51 -7.02
N LEU A 13 9.31 -9.67 -6.22
CA LEU A 13 9.54 -9.62 -4.78
C LEU A 13 9.32 -10.98 -4.12
N THR A 14 8.21 -11.66 -4.41
CA THR A 14 7.95 -13.02 -3.92
C THR A 14 9.06 -13.99 -4.31
N ALA A 15 9.50 -13.97 -5.58
CA ALA A 15 10.58 -14.82 -6.04
C ALA A 15 11.90 -14.55 -5.29
N LYS A 16 12.23 -13.29 -5.02
CA LYS A 16 13.42 -12.91 -4.25
C LYS A 16 13.38 -13.42 -2.81
N LEU A 17 12.22 -13.32 -2.16
CA LEU A 17 12.01 -13.86 -0.81
C LEU A 17 12.19 -15.39 -0.78
N LEU A 18 11.61 -16.09 -1.76
CA LEU A 18 11.74 -17.56 -1.88
C LEU A 18 13.17 -18.01 -2.19
N LEU A 19 13.95 -17.18 -2.88
CA LEU A 19 15.38 -17.40 -3.11
C LEU A 19 16.25 -17.04 -1.90
N GLY A 20 15.67 -16.59 -0.78
CA GLY A 20 16.41 -16.19 0.43
C GLY A 20 17.26 -14.93 0.23
N GLN A 21 16.92 -14.08 -0.74
CA GLN A 21 17.62 -12.81 -0.92
C GLN A 21 17.30 -11.86 0.25
N ALA A 22 18.26 -11.01 0.61
CA ALA A 22 18.11 -10.01 1.67
C ALA A 22 17.20 -8.85 1.23
N VAL A 23 15.89 -9.13 1.14
CA VAL A 23 14.82 -8.16 0.86
C VAL A 23 13.70 -8.37 1.86
N ASP A 24 13.02 -7.29 2.25
CA ASP A 24 11.84 -7.40 3.10
C ASP A 24 10.60 -7.75 2.28
N GLY A 25 9.64 -8.45 2.91
CA GLY A 25 8.28 -8.58 2.37
C GLY A 25 7.55 -7.23 2.32
N ILE A 26 6.23 -7.25 2.36
CA ILE A 26 5.46 -6.00 2.41
C ILE A 26 5.80 -5.25 3.70
N THR A 27 6.24 -4.00 3.53
CA THR A 27 6.64 -3.10 4.61
C THR A 27 5.90 -1.76 4.59
N HIS A 28 5.39 -1.34 3.43
CA HIS A 28 4.80 -0.01 3.25
C HIS A 28 3.48 -0.07 2.49
N CYS A 29 2.63 0.90 2.74
CA CYS A 29 1.47 1.22 1.92
C CYS A 29 1.63 2.63 1.39
N ALA A 30 1.36 2.84 0.11
CA ALA A 30 1.27 4.17 -0.48
C ALA A 30 -0.15 4.45 -0.94
N ILE A 31 -0.51 5.72 -0.98
CA ILE A 31 -1.79 6.23 -1.49
C ILE A 31 -1.52 7.30 -2.54
N GLY A 32 -2.33 7.30 -3.60
CA GLY A 32 -2.21 8.21 -4.72
C GLY A 32 -3.56 8.73 -5.19
N ASP A 33 -3.55 9.88 -5.87
CA ASP A 33 -4.74 10.56 -6.41
C ASP A 33 -4.95 10.31 -7.92
N GLY A 34 -4.17 9.39 -8.49
CA GLY A 34 -4.28 8.92 -9.86
C GLY A 34 -3.64 9.85 -10.90
N ASP A 35 -3.93 9.58 -12.17
CA ASP A 35 -3.55 10.41 -13.32
C ASP A 35 -4.80 10.78 -14.14
N ALA A 36 -4.57 11.33 -15.34
CA ALA A 36 -5.63 11.70 -16.27
C ALA A 36 -6.54 10.53 -16.74
N SER A 37 -6.19 9.27 -16.45
CA SER A 37 -7.05 8.12 -16.76
C SER A 37 -8.18 7.91 -15.75
N PHE A 38 -8.12 8.54 -14.58
CA PHE A 38 -9.19 8.50 -13.57
C PHE A 38 -10.27 9.54 -13.87
N THR A 39 -11.04 9.31 -14.93
CA THR A 39 -12.07 10.26 -15.40
C THR A 39 -13.43 10.08 -14.74
N ASP A 40 -13.75 8.86 -14.28
CA ASP A 40 -15.01 8.55 -13.58
C ASP A 40 -14.72 8.31 -12.07
N PRO A 41 -15.23 9.17 -11.17
CA PRO A 41 -15.03 9.04 -9.72
C PRO A 41 -15.57 7.76 -9.09
N GLN A 42 -16.50 7.06 -9.76
CA GLN A 42 -17.10 5.83 -9.24
C GLN A 42 -16.58 4.57 -9.94
N ASN A 43 -16.05 4.71 -11.15
CA ASN A 43 -15.56 3.60 -11.96
C ASN A 43 -14.10 3.84 -12.36
N PRO A 44 -13.16 3.60 -11.44
CA PRO A 44 -11.75 3.79 -11.74
C PRO A 44 -11.29 2.82 -12.85
N PRO A 45 -10.28 3.20 -13.66
CA PRO A 45 -9.68 2.29 -14.63
C PRO A 45 -9.09 1.06 -13.93
N ALA A 46 -9.01 -0.05 -14.66
CA ALA A 46 -8.31 -1.24 -14.16
C ALA A 46 -6.83 -0.91 -13.86
N PRO A 47 -6.24 -1.48 -12.79
CA PRO A 47 -4.80 -1.37 -12.57
C PRO A 47 -4.00 -2.07 -13.68
N ASP A 48 -2.79 -1.60 -13.94
CA ASP A 48 -1.90 -2.19 -14.94
C ASP A 48 -0.93 -3.20 -14.31
N ILE A 49 -0.81 -4.40 -14.90
CA ILE A 49 0.12 -5.44 -14.47
C ILE A 49 1.60 -5.00 -14.58
N GLY A 50 1.88 -4.04 -15.47
CA GLY A 50 3.20 -3.44 -15.67
C GLY A 50 3.53 -2.30 -14.70
N GLN A 51 2.57 -1.85 -13.89
CA GLN A 51 2.75 -0.73 -12.97
C GLN A 51 3.83 -1.05 -11.93
N THR A 52 4.76 -0.11 -11.71
CA THR A 52 5.88 -0.26 -10.77
C THR A 52 5.81 0.69 -9.57
N GLY A 53 4.91 1.67 -9.61
CA GLY A 53 4.62 2.66 -8.57
C GLY A 53 3.22 3.23 -8.77
N LEU A 54 2.72 4.05 -7.86
CA LEU A 54 1.43 4.72 -8.06
C LEU A 54 1.55 5.80 -9.14
N ARG A 55 0.47 6.10 -9.87
CA ARG A 55 0.48 7.09 -10.96
C ARG A 55 0.75 8.50 -10.44
N ASN A 56 0.27 8.82 -9.24
CA ASN A 56 0.68 10.02 -8.52
C ASN A 56 0.65 9.76 -7.00
N GLU A 57 1.78 9.30 -6.47
CA GLU A 57 1.92 9.01 -5.05
C GLU A 57 1.89 10.29 -4.20
N ARG A 58 1.01 10.33 -3.20
CA ARG A 58 0.85 11.47 -2.29
C ARG A 58 1.48 11.22 -0.93
N ALA A 59 1.40 9.99 -0.46
CA ALA A 59 1.99 9.58 0.81
C ALA A 59 2.31 8.09 0.80
N ARG A 60 3.30 7.72 1.62
CA ARG A 60 3.73 6.36 1.87
C ARG A 60 4.00 6.19 3.35
N LYS A 61 3.49 5.13 3.95
CA LYS A 61 3.67 4.87 5.38
C LYS A 61 4.06 3.42 5.64
N ARG A 62 4.99 3.24 6.58
CA ARG A 62 5.37 1.91 7.08
C ARG A 62 4.21 1.27 7.84
N TYR A 63 4.15 -0.06 7.84
CA TYR A 63 3.18 -0.77 8.68
C TYR A 63 3.42 -0.43 10.16
N TYR A 64 2.34 -0.41 10.95
CA TYR A 64 2.45 -0.34 12.41
C TYR A 64 2.29 -1.71 13.07
N LYS A 65 1.72 -2.69 12.34
CA LYS A 65 1.56 -4.08 12.82
C LYS A 65 1.65 -5.09 11.67
N ARG A 66 2.27 -6.25 11.95
CA ARG A 66 2.25 -7.46 11.11
C ARG A 66 2.00 -8.68 12.00
N THR A 67 1.11 -9.58 11.58
CA THR A 67 0.78 -10.79 12.34
C THR A 67 0.22 -11.87 11.42
N PHE A 68 0.17 -13.12 11.91
CA PHE A 68 -0.59 -14.18 11.26
C PHE A 68 -2.09 -13.97 11.42
N LEU A 69 -2.85 -14.44 10.44
CA LEU A 69 -4.30 -14.41 10.41
C LEU A 69 -4.84 -15.84 10.27
N LYS A 70 -5.97 -16.11 10.92
CA LYS A 70 -6.77 -17.32 10.69
C LYS A 70 -8.16 -16.92 10.20
N GLU A 71 -8.72 -17.71 9.28
CA GLU A 71 -10.13 -17.56 8.90
C GLU A 71 -11.01 -17.95 10.08
N ASP A 72 -11.97 -17.09 10.43
CA ASP A 72 -12.82 -17.27 11.60
C ASP A 72 -14.16 -16.57 11.38
N ALA A 73 -15.28 -17.25 11.64
CA ALA A 73 -16.62 -16.70 11.42
C ALA A 73 -16.93 -15.46 12.28
N GLU A 74 -16.24 -15.30 13.41
CA GLU A 74 -16.35 -14.14 14.30
C GLU A 74 -15.21 -13.14 14.11
N GLY A 75 -14.39 -13.32 13.06
CA GLY A 75 -13.28 -12.44 12.74
C GLY A 75 -13.68 -10.99 12.54
N ALA A 76 -12.90 -10.10 13.17
CA ALA A 76 -13.10 -8.65 13.11
C ALA A 76 -12.74 -8.06 11.73
N LEU A 77 -11.84 -8.71 10.98
CA LEU A 77 -11.41 -8.27 9.66
C LEU A 77 -12.25 -8.95 8.59
N LEU A 78 -13.08 -8.20 7.86
CA LEU A 78 -13.86 -8.71 6.73
C LEU A 78 -13.23 -8.26 5.41
N VAL A 79 -12.71 -9.20 4.63
CA VAL A 79 -12.10 -8.92 3.32
C VAL A 79 -12.66 -9.90 2.29
N ASN A 80 -13.23 -9.37 1.21
CA ASN A 80 -13.83 -10.15 0.12
C ASN A 80 -14.82 -11.23 0.61
N GLY A 81 -15.56 -10.96 1.69
CA GLY A 81 -16.53 -11.89 2.26
C GLY A 81 -15.95 -12.93 3.23
N VAL A 82 -14.63 -12.96 3.42
CA VAL A 82 -13.96 -13.84 4.38
C VAL A 82 -13.60 -13.04 5.63
N ARG A 83 -13.87 -13.63 6.80
CA ARG A 83 -13.54 -13.03 8.10
C ARG A 83 -12.24 -13.61 8.66
N TYR A 84 -11.41 -12.75 9.23
CA TYR A 84 -10.12 -13.11 9.80
C TYR A 84 -9.98 -12.61 11.24
N LEU A 85 -9.30 -13.42 12.05
CA LEU A 85 -8.77 -13.05 13.36
C LEU A 85 -7.24 -13.01 13.32
N GLU A 86 -6.67 -12.06 14.05
CA GLU A 86 -5.25 -12.06 14.37
C GLU A 86 -4.90 -13.25 15.26
N THR A 87 -3.78 -13.90 14.97
CA THR A 87 -3.26 -15.03 15.76
C THR A 87 -1.74 -14.95 15.85
N GLY A 88 -1.20 -15.48 16.96
CA GLY A 88 0.24 -15.70 17.12
C GLY A 88 0.70 -17.07 16.60
N GLU A 89 -0.25 -17.94 16.23
CA GLU A 89 0.05 -19.24 15.61
C GLU A 89 0.43 -19.04 14.15
N GLU A 90 1.43 -19.80 13.69
CA GLU A 90 1.85 -19.77 12.30
C GLU A 90 0.72 -20.24 11.39
N THR A 91 0.39 -19.43 10.39
CA THR A 91 -0.57 -19.76 9.34
C THR A 91 0.01 -19.38 7.99
N ASN A 92 -0.65 -19.82 6.92
CA ASN A 92 -0.30 -19.38 5.57
C ASN A 92 -0.91 -18.02 5.20
N THR A 93 -1.50 -17.29 6.16
CA THR A 93 -2.11 -15.98 5.90
C THR A 93 -1.51 -14.94 6.84
N ILE A 94 -1.02 -13.84 6.29
CA ILE A 94 -0.52 -12.71 7.08
C ILE A 94 -1.37 -11.46 6.84
N GLY A 95 -1.48 -10.65 7.88
CA GLY A 95 -2.05 -9.30 7.84
C GLY A 95 -0.96 -8.26 8.04
N VAL A 96 -0.89 -7.26 7.16
CA VAL A 96 -0.01 -6.10 7.27
C VAL A 96 -0.87 -4.85 7.39
N PHE A 97 -0.75 -4.14 8.51
CA PHE A 97 -1.68 -3.07 8.88
C PHE A 97 -1.01 -1.70 8.76
N PHE A 98 -1.73 -0.81 8.10
CA PHE A 98 -1.34 0.57 7.84
C PHE A 98 -2.42 1.51 8.32
N ARG A 99 -2.01 2.65 8.85
CA ARG A 99 -2.93 3.68 9.35
C ARG A 99 -2.42 5.05 8.93
N PHE A 100 -3.22 5.75 8.14
CA PHE A 100 -3.04 7.18 7.91
C PHE A 100 -3.95 7.93 8.88
N ASP A 101 -3.35 8.56 9.88
CA ASP A 101 -4.04 9.33 10.91
C ASP A 101 -4.70 10.58 10.28
N GLU A 102 -5.59 11.25 11.01
CA GLU A 102 -6.44 12.30 10.47
C GLU A 102 -5.65 13.43 9.78
N ALA A 103 -4.53 13.84 10.39
CA ALA A 103 -3.66 14.89 9.86
C ALA A 103 -2.76 14.43 8.70
N GLU A 104 -2.57 13.13 8.51
CA GLU A 104 -1.66 12.59 7.51
C GLU A 104 -2.34 12.49 6.15
N ALA A 105 -1.61 12.84 5.09
CA ALA A 105 -2.12 12.81 3.72
C ALA A 105 -3.49 13.48 3.54
N ASN A 106 -3.72 14.56 4.29
CA ASN A 106 -4.98 15.30 4.30
C ASN A 106 -5.13 16.18 3.04
N GLY A 107 -6.38 16.42 2.63
CA GLY A 107 -6.73 17.31 1.53
C GLY A 107 -6.56 16.68 0.15
N ILE A 108 -6.54 15.34 0.08
CA ILE A 108 -6.41 14.59 -1.17
C ILE A 108 -7.63 13.72 -1.42
N THR A 109 -7.87 13.42 -2.70
CA THR A 109 -8.78 12.37 -3.13
C THR A 109 -7.96 11.12 -3.42
N ILE A 110 -8.07 10.10 -2.59
CA ILE A 110 -7.41 8.82 -2.81
C ILE A 110 -8.15 8.09 -3.92
N ARG A 111 -7.43 7.75 -4.99
CA ARG A 111 -7.94 6.99 -6.14
C ARG A 111 -7.23 5.67 -6.35
N GLU A 112 -6.04 5.54 -5.80
CA GLU A 112 -5.32 4.27 -5.76
C GLU A 112 -4.54 4.13 -4.47
N TYR A 113 -4.32 2.88 -4.07
CA TYR A 113 -3.35 2.55 -3.05
C TYR A 113 -2.57 1.29 -3.47
N GLY A 114 -1.38 1.13 -2.92
CA GLY A 114 -0.56 -0.03 -3.21
C GLY A 114 0.32 -0.43 -2.03
N PHE A 115 0.59 -1.73 -1.95
CA PHE A 115 1.50 -2.30 -0.96
C PHE A 115 2.89 -2.46 -1.56
N PHE A 116 3.91 -2.11 -0.80
CA PHE A 116 5.29 -2.12 -1.24
C PHE A 116 6.18 -2.87 -0.26
N GLY A 117 7.20 -3.51 -0.81
CA GLY A 117 8.22 -4.22 -0.05
C GLY A 117 9.61 -4.09 -0.66
N GLY A 118 10.54 -4.92 -0.21
CA GLY A 118 11.94 -4.86 -0.58
C GLY A 118 12.68 -3.70 0.08
N ASP A 119 13.46 -2.96 -0.68
CA ASP A 119 14.42 -1.95 -0.21
C ASP A 119 13.83 -0.53 -0.18
N VAL A 120 12.62 -0.39 0.39
CA VAL A 120 11.99 0.92 0.54
C VAL A 120 12.87 1.84 1.39
N GLN A 121 13.10 3.06 0.91
CA GLN A 121 13.93 4.05 1.59
C GLN A 121 13.33 5.45 1.44
N TYR A 122 13.35 6.22 2.52
CA TYR A 122 13.02 7.65 2.50
C TYR A 122 14.28 8.50 2.31
N VAL A 123 14.10 9.77 1.96
CA VAL A 123 15.20 10.75 1.97
C VAL A 123 15.70 10.95 3.40
N ALA A 124 16.96 11.34 3.56
CA ALA A 124 17.62 11.37 4.87
C ALA A 124 16.96 12.35 5.88
N SER A 125 16.22 13.36 5.39
CA SER A 125 15.52 14.33 6.22
C SER A 125 14.17 13.84 6.75
N THR A 126 13.62 12.76 6.19
CA THR A 126 12.33 12.21 6.63
C THR A 126 12.49 11.50 7.96
N THR A 127 11.65 11.84 8.93
CA THR A 127 11.65 11.24 10.27
C THR A 127 10.35 10.45 10.49
N GLY A 128 10.45 9.34 11.21
CA GLY A 128 9.31 8.47 11.50
C GLY A 128 8.92 7.55 10.34
N ASP A 129 7.66 7.12 10.34
CA ASP A 129 7.16 6.05 9.46
C ASP A 129 6.45 6.58 8.19
N LEU A 130 6.20 7.89 8.11
CA LEU A 130 5.47 8.54 7.02
C LEU A 130 6.43 9.32 6.11
N ALA A 131 6.29 9.13 4.80
CA ALA A 131 6.88 9.95 3.77
C ALA A 131 5.78 10.64 2.95
N MET A 132 5.90 11.94 2.77
CA MET A 132 4.98 12.81 2.07
C MET A 132 5.49 13.21 0.68
N GLY A 133 4.56 13.60 -0.20
CA GLY A 133 4.91 14.15 -1.51
C GLY A 133 5.42 13.14 -2.53
N GLY A 134 5.39 11.84 -2.23
CA GLY A 134 5.71 10.77 -3.17
C GLY A 134 7.21 10.59 -3.45
N VAL A 135 7.52 10.05 -4.63
CA VAL A 135 8.89 9.67 -5.01
C VAL A 135 9.72 10.89 -5.37
N PHE A 136 10.85 11.05 -4.68
CA PHE A 136 11.81 12.11 -4.92
C PHE A 136 12.36 12.05 -6.34
N HIS A 137 12.37 13.18 -7.02
CA HIS A 137 13.11 13.39 -8.26
C HIS A 137 13.63 14.81 -8.30
N GLN A 138 14.94 14.99 -8.49
CA GLN A 138 15.60 16.29 -8.37
C GLN A 138 14.95 17.39 -9.24
N ASP A 139 14.51 17.04 -10.45
CA ASP A 139 14.00 18.03 -11.40
C ASP A 139 12.46 18.17 -11.41
N THR A 140 11.73 17.11 -11.04
CA THR A 140 10.27 17.03 -11.26
C THR A 140 9.48 16.88 -9.97
N ASN A 141 10.12 16.40 -8.90
CA ASN A 141 9.53 16.30 -7.57
C ASN A 141 10.62 16.41 -6.47
N PRO A 142 11.28 17.57 -6.35
CA PRO A 142 12.38 17.74 -5.40
C PRO A 142 11.92 17.73 -3.93
N THR A 143 10.62 17.79 -3.69
CA THR A 143 10.01 17.73 -2.35
C THR A 143 9.50 16.34 -1.97
N GLY A 144 9.60 15.35 -2.87
CA GLY A 144 9.21 13.98 -2.56
C GLY A 144 10.10 13.39 -1.46
N GLU A 145 9.50 12.68 -0.51
CA GLU A 145 10.23 12.11 0.63
C GLU A 145 10.62 10.64 0.42
N VAL A 146 10.16 9.99 -0.65
CA VAL A 146 10.51 8.60 -0.95
C VAL A 146 11.71 8.55 -1.89
N LEU A 147 12.87 8.12 -1.38
CA LEU A 147 14.09 7.98 -2.17
C LEU A 147 14.09 6.71 -3.03
N ARG A 148 13.66 5.59 -2.44
CA ARG A 148 13.47 4.31 -3.15
C ARG A 148 12.10 3.76 -2.81
N PRO A 149 11.19 3.60 -3.79
CA PRO A 149 9.83 3.11 -3.52
C PRO A 149 9.78 1.60 -3.22
N GLY A 150 10.87 0.86 -3.47
CA GLY A 150 10.91 -0.60 -3.40
C GLY A 150 10.11 -1.24 -4.54
N TYR A 151 9.58 -2.44 -4.28
CA TYR A 151 8.77 -3.18 -5.24
C TYR A 151 7.30 -2.96 -4.93
N LEU A 152 6.55 -2.40 -5.89
CA LEU A 152 5.09 -2.45 -5.84
C LEU A 152 4.67 -3.91 -5.87
N TYR A 153 4.00 -4.38 -4.83
CA TYR A 153 3.53 -5.73 -4.69
C TYR A 153 2.14 -5.90 -5.31
N GLU A 154 1.20 -5.11 -4.81
CA GLU A 154 -0.20 -5.10 -5.21
C GLU A 154 -0.67 -3.67 -5.32
N VAL A 155 -1.47 -3.37 -6.34
CA VAL A 155 -2.13 -2.08 -6.53
C VAL A 155 -3.63 -2.28 -6.62
N LYS A 156 -4.38 -1.32 -6.08
CA LYS A 156 -5.82 -1.25 -6.24
C LYS A 156 -6.22 0.17 -6.59
N ASN A 157 -6.99 0.27 -7.66
CA ASN A 157 -7.69 1.49 -8.02
C ASN A 157 -9.08 1.45 -7.37
N ILE A 158 -9.47 2.55 -6.73
CA ILE A 158 -10.71 2.67 -5.97
C ILE A 158 -11.54 3.85 -6.48
N PRO A 159 -12.87 3.84 -6.27
CA PRO A 159 -13.66 5.06 -6.36
C PRO A 159 -13.06 6.18 -5.50
N ASP A 160 -13.30 7.42 -5.90
CA ASP A 160 -12.81 8.61 -5.22
C ASP A 160 -13.14 8.55 -3.73
N PHE A 161 -12.10 8.52 -2.90
CA PHE A 161 -12.21 8.59 -1.44
C PHE A 161 -11.53 9.86 -0.95
N ASN A 162 -12.32 10.84 -0.50
CA ASN A 162 -11.80 12.11 0.00
C ASN A 162 -11.27 11.93 1.42
N LYS A 163 -9.97 12.17 1.63
CA LYS A 163 -9.37 12.21 2.95
C LYS A 163 -9.30 13.65 3.45
N ILE A 164 -10.12 13.97 4.42
CA ILE A 164 -10.18 15.27 5.10
C ILE A 164 -9.68 15.16 6.56
N SER A 165 -9.59 16.27 7.27
CA SER A 165 -8.93 16.39 8.59
C SER A 165 -9.59 15.65 9.75
N ASP A 166 -10.73 15.01 9.54
CA ASP A 166 -11.43 14.16 10.52
C ASP A 166 -11.46 12.68 10.11
N THR A 167 -10.80 12.35 8.98
CA THR A 167 -10.88 11.03 8.36
C THR A 167 -9.59 10.26 8.59
N ARG A 168 -9.69 9.17 9.36
CA ARG A 168 -8.65 8.15 9.48
C ARG A 168 -8.82 7.07 8.41
N VAL A 169 -7.72 6.66 7.79
CA VAL A 169 -7.73 5.57 6.80
C VAL A 169 -6.92 4.39 7.33
N GLU A 170 -7.57 3.23 7.40
CA GLU A 170 -6.96 1.97 7.82
C GLU A 170 -6.95 1.01 6.63
N LEU A 171 -5.76 0.61 6.19
CA LEU A 171 -5.56 -0.29 5.06
C LEU A 171 -4.86 -1.55 5.56
N VAL A 172 -5.36 -2.71 5.15
CA VAL A 172 -4.81 -4.00 5.55
C VAL A 172 -4.47 -4.80 4.31
N GLY A 173 -3.19 -5.15 4.16
CA GLY A 173 -2.75 -6.13 3.18
C GLY A 173 -2.95 -7.52 3.76
N ILE A 174 -3.84 -8.32 3.15
CA ILE A 174 -4.01 -9.73 3.49
C ILE A 174 -3.35 -10.57 2.41
N ILE A 175 -2.33 -11.33 2.79
CA ILE A 175 -1.54 -12.13 1.88
C ILE A 175 -1.68 -13.59 2.30
N LYS A 176 -2.25 -14.39 1.41
CA LYS A 176 -2.33 -15.84 1.53
C LYS A 176 -1.24 -16.44 0.66
N ILE A 177 -0.36 -17.23 1.29
CA ILE A 177 0.79 -17.91 0.68
C ILE A 177 0.43 -19.37 0.40
#